data_AF-A0A6J5ET69-F1
#
_entry.id   AF-A0A6J5ET69-F1
#
_cell.length_a   1.000
_cell.length_b   1.000
_cell.length_c   1.000
_cell.angle_alpha   90.00
_cell.angle_beta   90.00
_cell.angle_gamma   90.00
#
_symmetry.space_group_name_H-M   'P 1'
#
loop_
_entity.id
_entity.type
_entity.pdbx_description
1 polymer ?
#
loop_
_entity_poly.entity_id
_entity_poly.type
_entity_poly.pdbx_seq_one_letter_code
_entity_poly.pdbx_strand_id
1 'polypeptide(L)' 'MKEKAGRSARLVGTILLLTSAAAAFPASNASYTYDALGRLTKAVYSDGTKTSTVTYSYDAAGNRTSVVSTSPS' A
#
# COMPACT_ATOMS: atom_id res chain seq x y z
N MET A 1 -7.78 -10.61 29.74
CA MET A 1 -6.71 -10.78 28.73
C MET A 1 -7.30 -10.37 27.39
N LYS A 2 -6.85 -9.27 26.78
CA LYS A 2 -7.50 -8.69 25.59
C LYS A 2 -6.96 -9.40 24.34
N GLU A 3 -7.77 -10.24 23.73
CA GLU A 3 -7.54 -10.73 22.38
C GLU A 3 -7.61 -9.58 21.37
N LYS A 4 -6.62 -9.47 20.49
CA LYS A 4 -6.79 -8.88 19.15
C LYS A 4 -6.02 -9.75 18.17
N ALA A 5 -6.77 -10.65 17.54
CA ALA A 5 -6.33 -11.45 16.42
C ALA A 5 -5.72 -10.55 15.32
N GLY A 6 -4.40 -10.60 15.18
CA GLY A 6 -3.70 -10.08 14.02
C GLY A 6 -4.00 -11.01 12.84
N ARG A 7 -4.83 -10.54 11.90
CA ARG A 7 -5.16 -11.28 10.67
C ARG A 7 -3.99 -11.12 9.69
N SER A 8 -2.87 -11.79 9.96
CA SER A 8 -1.70 -11.82 9.07
C SER A 8 -1.79 -13.04 8.16
N ALA A 9 -2.16 -12.83 6.90
CA ALA A 9 -1.93 -13.75 5.78
C ALA A 9 -2.21 -12.96 4.48
N ARG A 10 -1.37 -12.98 3.43
CA ARG A 10 -0.86 -14.19 2.77
C ARG A 10 0.44 -13.94 2.00
N LEU A 11 1.16 -15.06 1.88
CA LEU A 11 2.34 -15.41 1.09
C LEU A 11 2.38 -14.81 -0.31
N VAL A 12 3.59 -14.49 -0.79
CA VAL A 12 3.90 -14.55 -2.23
C VAL A 12 4.97 -15.61 -2.42
N GLY A 13 4.51 -16.84 -2.66
CA GLY A 13 5.33 -17.94 -3.17
C GLY A 13 5.17 -18.00 -4.68
N THR A 14 6.26 -17.79 -5.41
CA THR A 14 6.33 -17.96 -6.87
C THR A 14 6.33 -19.46 -7.20
N ILE A 15 5.38 -19.98 -7.99
CA ILE A 15 5.50 -21.23 -8.78
C ILE A 15 4.41 -21.32 -9.86
N LEU A 16 4.86 -21.75 -11.05
CA LEU A 16 4.17 -22.30 -12.23
C LEU A 16 3.34 -21.35 -13.13
N LEU A 17 3.90 -21.04 -14.32
CA LEU A 17 3.15 -20.46 -15.44
C LEU A 17 2.15 -21.49 -15.99
N LEU A 18 0.85 -21.27 -15.76
CA LEU A 18 -0.23 -21.75 -16.61
C LEU A 18 -0.76 -20.56 -17.41
N THR A 19 -0.60 -20.58 -18.73
CA THR A 19 -1.05 -19.51 -19.63
C THR A 19 -2.55 -19.61 -19.88
N SER A 20 -3.35 -19.28 -18.88
CA SER A 20 -4.71 -18.80 -19.12
C SER A 20 -4.66 -17.28 -19.11
N ALA A 21 -4.97 -16.64 -20.24
CA ALA A 21 -5.23 -15.21 -20.27
C ALA A 21 -6.52 -14.95 -19.47
N ALA A 22 -6.40 -14.90 -18.14
CA ALA A 22 -7.42 -14.35 -17.29
C ALA A 22 -7.51 -12.87 -17.67
N ALA A 23 -8.66 -12.45 -18.19
CA ALA A 23 -8.95 -11.04 -18.28
C ALA A 23 -8.82 -10.48 -16.85
N ALA A 24 -7.72 -9.76 -16.60
CA ALA A 24 -7.51 -9.10 -15.32
C ALA A 24 -8.56 -7.99 -15.24
N PHE A 25 -9.64 -8.24 -14.50
CA PHE A 25 -10.52 -7.16 -14.09
C PHE A 25 -9.67 -6.13 -13.34
N PRO A 26 -9.91 -4.83 -13.55
CA PRO A 26 -9.18 -3.80 -12.83
C PRO A 26 -9.32 -4.07 -11.33
N ALA A 27 -8.22 -4.47 -10.71
CA ALA A 27 -8.18 -4.78 -9.28
C ALA A 27 -7.75 -3.52 -8.55
N SER A 28 -8.55 -3.09 -7.59
CA SER A 28 -8.13 -2.04 -6.68
C SER A 28 -7.08 -2.59 -5.71
N ASN A 29 -5.94 -1.90 -5.63
CA ASN A 29 -4.82 -2.22 -4.75
C ASN A 29 -4.44 -1.01 -3.91
N ALA A 30 -4.08 -1.25 -2.65
CA ALA A 30 -3.47 -0.26 -1.79
C ALA A 30 -2.14 -0.79 -1.25
N SER A 31 -1.09 0.02 -1.31
CA SER A 31 0.24 -0.29 -0.79
C SER A 31 0.70 0.82 0.16
N TYR A 32 1.29 0.43 1.29
CA TYR A 32 1.73 1.33 2.34
C TYR A 32 3.21 1.14 2.64
N THR A 33 3.95 2.23 2.79
CA THR A 33 5.36 2.24 3.17
C THR A 33 5.52 2.95 4.50
N TYR A 34 6.31 2.37 5.38
CA TYR A 34 6.58 2.90 6.71
C TYR A 34 8.07 3.18 6.88
N ASP A 35 8.40 4.15 7.73
CA ASP A 35 9.77 4.32 8.20
C ASP A 35 10.13 3.32 9.32
N ALA A 36 11.38 3.36 9.78
CA ALA A 36 11.88 2.49 10.85
C ALA A 36 11.17 2.71 12.20
N LEU A 37 10.46 3.82 12.38
CA LEU A 37 9.66 4.13 13.57
C LEU A 37 8.20 3.66 13.42
N GLY A 38 7.86 3.00 12.30
CA GLY A 38 6.52 2.50 12.02
C GLY A 38 5.53 3.58 11.58
N ARG A 39 6.00 4.78 11.17
CA ARG A 39 5.14 5.87 10.70
C ARG A 39 4.93 5.75 9.20
N LEU A 40 3.70 6.01 8.74
CA LEU A 40 3.34 5.91 7.32
C LEU A 40 3.98 7.03 6.52
N THR A 41 4.90 6.72 5.60
CA THR A 41 5.58 7.71 4.75
C THR A 41 5.00 7.78 3.34
N LYS A 42 4.36 6.70 2.87
CA LYS A 42 3.75 6.66 1.53
C LYS A 42 2.54 5.74 1.49
N ALA A 43 1.48 6.19 0.84
CA ALA A 43 0.33 5.38 0.44
C ALA A 43 0.16 5.44 -1.07
N VAL A 44 -0.01 4.29 -1.72
CA VAL A 44 -0.29 4.19 -3.15
C VAL A 44 -1.62 3.48 -3.30
N TYR A 45 -2.55 4.11 -4.01
CA TYR A 45 -3.86 3.58 -4.34
C TYR A 45 -3.92 3.39 -5.85
N SER A 46 -4.19 2.18 -6.29
CA SER A 46 -4.51 1.88 -7.67
C SER A 46 -5.93 1.34 -7.75
N ASP A 47 -6.71 1.77 -8.72
CA ASP A 47 -8.03 1.19 -9.04
C ASP A 47 -7.95 0.23 -10.24
N GLY A 48 -6.74 -0.19 -10.61
CA GLY A 48 -6.45 -0.97 -11.81
C GLY A 48 -6.33 -0.15 -13.09
N THR A 49 -6.72 1.13 -13.08
CA THR A 49 -6.67 2.03 -14.26
C THR A 49 -5.83 3.28 -13.99
N LYS A 50 -5.96 3.84 -12.80
CA LYS A 50 -5.27 5.02 -12.29
C LYS A 50 -4.50 4.66 -11.03
N THR A 51 -3.41 5.38 -10.80
CA THR A 51 -2.60 5.24 -9.58
C THR A 51 -2.41 6.59 -8.93
N SER A 52 -2.98 6.76 -7.74
CA SER A 52 -2.79 7.91 -6.88
C SER A 52 -1.75 7.61 -5.80
N THR A 53 -0.89 8.57 -5.52
CA THR A 53 0.13 8.46 -4.47
C THR A 53 -0.03 9.58 -3.47
N VAL A 54 0.09 9.25 -2.18
CA VAL A 54 0.18 10.22 -1.08
C VAL A 54 1.50 10.01 -0.35
N THR A 55 2.26 11.07 -0.14
CA THR A 55 3.53 11.07 0.58
C THR A 55 3.42 11.92 1.83
N TYR A 56 3.98 11.43 2.93
CA TYR A 56 3.99 12.09 4.22
C TYR A 56 5.42 12.33 4.70
N SER A 57 5.66 13.53 5.22
CA SER A 57 6.94 13.89 5.84
C SER A 57 6.74 14.19 7.32
N TYR A 58 7.76 13.84 8.12
CA TYR A 58 7.74 14.03 9.56
C TYR A 58 9.03 14.70 10.02
N ASP A 59 8.93 15.46 11.11
CA ASP A 59 10.10 15.93 11.85
C ASP A 59 10.65 14.84 12.79
N ALA A 60 11.75 15.17 13.47
CA ALA A 60 12.40 14.28 14.43
C ALA A 60 11.53 14.01 15.69
N ALA A 61 10.60 14.90 16.03
CA ALA A 61 9.69 14.75 17.16
C ALA A 61 8.46 13.89 16.84
N GLY A 62 8.23 13.58 15.55
CA GLY A 62 7.07 12.79 15.13
C GLY A 62 5.92 13.60 14.56
N ASN A 63 6.05 14.92 14.46
CA ASN A 63 4.99 15.74 13.89
C ASN A 63 5.02 15.64 12.37
N ARG A 64 3.84 15.49 11.77
CA ARG A 64 3.71 15.48 10.31
C ARG A 64 3.87 16.91 9.78
N THR A 65 4.88 17.13 8.97
CA THR A 65 5.23 18.45 8.42
C THR A 65 4.69 18.67 7.01
N SER A 66 4.38 17.60 6.27
CA SER A 66 3.85 17.71 4.91
C SER A 66 2.97 16.53 4.50
N VAL A 67 2.02 16.82 3.61
CA VAL A 67 1.21 15.84 2.88
C VAL A 67 1.19 16.26 1.41
N VAL A 68 1.65 15.38 0.53
CA VAL A 68 1.62 15.62 -0.92
C VAL A 68 0.82 14.51 -1.57
N SER A 69 -0.25 14.89 -2.29
CA SER A 69 -1.10 13.96 -3.04
C SER A 69 -0.94 14.19 -4.53
N THR A 70 -0.70 13.11 -5.27
CA THR A 70 -0.61 13.12 -6.74
C THR A 70 -1.61 12.11 -7.28
N SER A 71 -2.59 12.59 -8.02
CA SER A 71 -3.56 11.78 -8.74
C SER A 71 -3.50 12.12 -10.23
N PRO A 72 -3.55 11.13 -11.14
CA PRO A 72 -3.59 11.41 -12.57
C PRO A 72 -4.93 12.05 -12.96
N SER A 73 -4.86 13.02 -13.86
CA SER A 73 -6.00 13.73 -14.47
C SER A 73 -7.03 12.75 -15.04
#